data_AF-A0AB39ZB49-F1
#
_entry.id   AF-A0AB39ZB49-F1
#
_cell.length_a   1.000
_cell.length_b   1.000
_cell.length_c   1.000
_cell.angle_alpha   90.00
_cell.angle_beta   90.00
_cell.angle_gamma   90.00
#
_symmetry.space_group_name_H-M   'P 1'
#
loop_
_entity.id
_entity.type
_entity.pdbx_description
1 polymer ?
#
loop_
_entity_poly.entity_id
_entity_poly.type
_entity_poly.pdbx_seq_one_letter_code
_entity_poly.pdbx_strand_id
1 'polypeptide(L)'
;MKTFLVILLISALALVQASTLRESDEDYSVWPAATLTETHPHSSNWPCDVGHFPQAYALMHKVDKRLDQIDSLDLKNRIQNFAVNALRRCTTNGQMDEHCVKISIGYTMAYIHHQKTLENRL
;
A
#
# COMPACT_ATOMS: atom_id res chain seq x y z
N MET A 1 40.14 24.45 11.09
CA MET A 1 38.93 23.75 11.58
C MET A 1 37.63 24.39 11.04
N LYS A 2 37.56 24.72 9.74
CA LYS A 2 36.34 25.29 9.11
C LYS A 2 35.78 24.41 7.99
N THR A 3 36.59 23.49 7.46
CA THR A 3 36.24 22.62 6.33
C THR A 3 35.40 21.40 6.73
N PHE A 4 35.56 20.89 7.96
CA PHE A 4 34.77 19.76 8.45
C PHE A 4 33.28 20.07 8.64
N LEU A 5 32.93 21.32 8.98
CA LEU A 5 31.54 21.75 9.14
C LEU A 5 30.78 21.77 7.81
N VAL A 6 31.46 22.08 6.71
CA VAL A 6 30.85 22.12 5.37
C VAL A 6 30.49 20.71 4.90
N ILE A 7 31.34 19.71 5.18
CA ILE A 7 31.09 18.32 4.78
C ILE A 7 29.90 17.74 5.55
N LEU A 8 29.78 18.00 6.86
CA LEU A 8 28.65 17.53 7.65
C LEU A 8 27.30 18.10 7.21
N LEU A 9 27.28 19.37 6.75
CA LEU A 9 26.09 20.01 6.22
C LEU A 9 25.60 19.34 4.93
N ILE A 10 26.51 18.99 4.01
CA ILE A 10 26.14 18.34 2.74
C ILE A 10 25.58 16.94 2.96
N SER A 11 26.13 16.17 3.91
CA SER A 11 25.65 14.82 4.25
C SER A 11 24.20 14.83 4.76
N ALA A 12 23.83 15.83 5.56
CA ALA A 12 22.46 15.97 6.07
C ALA A 12 21.44 16.33 4.98
N LEU A 13 21.81 17.19 4.01
CA LEU A 13 20.92 17.53 2.90
C LEU A 13 20.69 16.36 1.94
N ALA A 14 21.69 15.50 1.71
CA ALA A 14 21.54 14.32 0.84
C ALA A 14 20.62 13.24 1.45
N LEU A 15 20.61 13.09 2.77
CA LEU A 15 19.72 12.14 3.47
C LEU A 15 18.24 12.56 3.40
N VAL A 16 17.96 13.87 3.39
CA VAL A 16 16.58 14.38 3.23
C VAL A 16 16.05 14.08 1.82
N GLN A 17 16.87 14.22 0.77
CA GLN A 17 16.43 13.96 -0.61
C GLN A 17 16.17 12.47 -0.91
N ALA A 18 16.83 11.54 -0.22
CA ALA A 18 16.53 10.11 -0.37
C ALA A 18 15.18 9.72 0.25
N SER A 19 14.68 10.49 1.23
CA SER A 19 13.37 10.25 1.86
C SER A 19 12.20 10.77 1.03
N THR A 20 12.43 11.72 0.13
CA THR A 20 11.39 12.34 -0.70
C THR A 20 11.25 11.70 -2.10
N LEU A 21 12.17 10.81 -2.50
CA LEU A 21 12.21 10.24 -3.86
C LEU A 21 11.53 8.87 -4.02
N ARG A 22 10.72 8.46 -3.02
CA ARG A 22 9.85 7.29 -3.16
C ARG A 22 8.39 7.59 -2.88
N GLU A 23 7.96 8.79 -3.25
CA GLU A 23 6.55 9.08 -3.45
C GLU A 23 6.19 8.50 -4.83
N SER A 24 5.55 7.32 -4.80
CA SER A 24 4.81 6.81 -5.95
C SER A 24 3.64 7.76 -6.14
N ASP A 25 3.88 8.87 -6.83
CA ASP A 25 2.91 9.90 -7.19
C ASP A 25 1.97 9.34 -8.26
N GLU A 26 1.18 8.35 -7.85
CA GLU A 26 0.00 7.96 -8.57
C GLU A 26 -1.13 8.83 -8.01
N ASP A 27 -1.40 9.94 -8.69
CA ASP A 27 -2.52 10.83 -8.42
C ASP A 27 -3.84 10.07 -8.60
N TYR A 28 -4.31 9.47 -7.50
CA TYR A 28 -5.56 8.71 -7.46
C TYR A 28 -6.77 9.57 -7.11
N SER A 29 -6.63 10.90 -7.13
CA SER A 29 -7.79 11.81 -7.11
C SER A 29 -8.74 11.54 -8.28
N VAL A 30 -8.21 10.92 -9.35
CA VAL A 30 -8.90 10.66 -10.61
C VAL A 30 -9.12 9.16 -10.80
N TRP A 31 -9.60 8.44 -9.77
CA TRP A 31 -10.41 7.28 -10.08
C TRP A 31 -11.83 7.73 -10.36
N PRO A 32 -12.38 7.42 -11.55
CA PRO A 32 -13.69 7.91 -11.91
C PRO A 32 -14.71 7.22 -11.02
N ALA A 33 -15.22 7.97 -10.03
CA ALA A 33 -16.51 7.73 -9.40
C ALA A 33 -17.62 7.45 -10.45
N ALA A 34 -17.41 7.88 -11.70
CA ALA A 34 -18.29 7.72 -12.85
C ALA A 34 -18.43 6.29 -13.44
N THR A 35 -17.77 5.26 -12.89
CA THR A 35 -18.06 3.84 -13.27
C THR A 35 -18.66 2.99 -12.14
N LEU A 36 -18.99 3.61 -11.00
CA LEU A 36 -19.69 2.94 -9.89
C LEU A 36 -21.21 2.98 -10.08
N THR A 37 -21.70 2.49 -11.22
CA THR A 37 -23.13 2.23 -11.40
C THR A 37 -23.51 1.00 -10.56
N GLU A 38 -23.94 1.28 -9.34
CA GLU A 38 -25.11 0.68 -8.67
C GLU A 38 -25.26 -0.87 -8.65
N THR A 39 -24.16 -1.60 -8.65
CA THR A 39 -24.16 -2.99 -8.18
C THR A 39 -22.87 -3.18 -7.42
N HIS A 40 -22.92 -3.21 -6.08
CA HIS A 40 -21.75 -3.46 -5.24
C HIS A 40 -21.10 -4.77 -5.70
N PRO A 41 -19.96 -4.76 -6.42
CA PRO A 41 -19.32 -6.00 -6.77
C PRO A 41 -18.68 -6.46 -5.48
N HIS A 42 -19.33 -7.40 -4.77
CA HIS A 42 -18.66 -8.17 -3.76
C HIS A 42 -17.41 -8.73 -4.43
N SER A 43 -16.25 -8.18 -4.10
CA SER A 43 -15.01 -8.76 -4.59
C SER A 43 -14.93 -10.15 -4.00
N SER A 44 -15.05 -11.18 -4.84
CA SER A 44 -15.11 -12.58 -4.41
C SER A 44 -13.91 -12.98 -3.55
N ASN A 45 -12.80 -12.26 -3.72
CA ASN A 45 -11.54 -12.55 -3.07
C ASN A 45 -11.35 -11.75 -1.77
N TRP A 46 -12.16 -10.73 -1.49
CA TRP A 46 -11.95 -9.86 -0.33
C TRP A 46 -13.08 -10.01 0.70
N PRO A 47 -12.75 -10.04 2.00
CA PRO A 47 -13.75 -10.12 3.05
C PRO A 47 -14.77 -8.97 2.98
N CYS A 48 -16.04 -9.29 3.19
CA CYS A 48 -17.13 -8.31 3.08
C CYS A 48 -17.00 -7.15 4.05
N ASP A 49 -16.35 -7.35 5.20
CA ASP A 49 -16.12 -6.30 6.21
C ASP A 49 -15.14 -5.21 5.78
N VAL A 50 -14.36 -5.42 4.69
CA VAL A 50 -13.48 -4.40 4.12
C VAL A 50 -13.77 -4.13 2.64
N GLY A 51 -14.24 -5.13 1.89
CA GLY A 51 -14.39 -5.07 0.44
C GLY A 51 -15.60 -4.28 -0.07
N HIS A 52 -16.47 -3.78 0.82
CA HIS A 52 -17.60 -2.93 0.44
C HIS A 52 -17.28 -1.43 0.50
N PHE A 53 -16.16 -1.05 1.12
CA PHE A 53 -15.75 0.34 1.24
C PHE A 53 -15.04 0.79 -0.05
N PRO A 54 -15.54 1.83 -0.75
CA PRO A 54 -14.87 2.34 -1.95
C PRO A 54 -13.41 2.78 -1.69
N GLN A 55 -13.13 3.28 -0.48
CA GLN A 55 -11.80 3.69 -0.05
C GLN A 55 -10.78 2.54 -0.15
N ALA A 56 -11.21 1.30 0.10
CA ALA A 56 -10.34 0.12 0.08
C ALA A 56 -9.88 -0.28 -1.32
N TYR A 57 -10.60 0.11 -2.38
CA TYR A 57 -10.40 -0.43 -3.73
C TYR A 57 -8.99 -0.17 -4.26
N ALA A 58 -8.35 0.92 -3.83
CA ALA A 58 -6.97 1.27 -4.21
C ALA A 58 -5.98 0.23 -3.76
N LEU A 59 -6.06 -0.10 -2.48
CA LEU A 59 -5.21 -1.12 -1.90
C LEU A 59 -5.56 -2.50 -2.47
N MET A 60 -6.85 -2.83 -2.56
CA MET A 60 -7.32 -4.13 -3.04
C MET A 60 -6.82 -4.42 -4.45
N HIS A 61 -7.05 -3.51 -5.39
CA HIS A 61 -6.62 -3.65 -6.77
C HIS A 61 -5.11 -3.77 -6.91
N LYS A 62 -4.34 -2.97 -6.16
CA LYS A 62 -2.88 -3.05 -6.16
C LYS A 62 -2.41 -4.41 -5.64
N VAL A 63 -2.99 -4.90 -4.55
CA VAL A 63 -2.63 -6.20 -3.97
C VAL A 63 -2.97 -7.32 -4.93
N ASP A 64 -4.18 -7.36 -5.49
CA ASP A 64 -4.60 -8.39 -6.46
C ASP A 64 -3.61 -8.50 -7.62
N LYS A 65 -3.24 -7.36 -8.23
CA LYS A 65 -2.21 -7.32 -9.29
C LYS A 65 -0.86 -7.89 -8.88
N ARG A 66 -0.45 -7.78 -7.61
CA ARG A 66 0.80 -8.37 -7.12
C ARG A 66 0.66 -9.85 -6.83
N LEU A 67 -0.52 -10.29 -6.36
CA LEU A 67 -0.81 -11.69 -6.08
C LEU A 67 -0.86 -12.54 -7.34
N ASP A 68 -1.29 -11.97 -8.47
CA ASP A 68 -1.28 -12.65 -9.79
C ASP A 68 0.13 -13.06 -10.24
N GLN A 69 1.17 -12.40 -9.71
CA GLN A 69 2.58 -12.63 -10.07
C GLN A 69 3.31 -13.57 -9.10
N ILE A 70 2.61 -14.19 -8.16
CA ILE A 70 3.17 -15.07 -7.13
C ILE A 70 2.61 -16.47 -7.39
N ASP A 71 3.44 -17.50 -7.31
CA ASP A 71 2.95 -18.88 -7.47
C ASP A 71 2.60 -19.53 -6.12
N SER A 72 3.32 -19.15 -5.07
CA SER A 72 3.14 -19.66 -3.70
C SER A 72 1.79 -19.22 -3.11
N LEU A 73 0.85 -20.16 -2.98
CA LEU A 73 -0.45 -19.92 -2.35
C LEU A 73 -0.32 -19.45 -0.90
N ASP A 74 0.65 -19.99 -0.15
CA ASP A 74 0.94 -19.59 1.22
C ASP A 74 1.39 -18.12 1.28
N LEU A 75 2.29 -17.69 0.38
CA LEU A 75 2.67 -16.28 0.32
C LEU A 75 1.48 -15.38 -0.07
N LYS A 76 0.66 -15.81 -1.04
CA LYS A 76 -0.55 -15.04 -1.40
C LYS A 76 -1.44 -14.80 -0.20
N ASN A 77 -1.71 -15.85 0.57
CA ASN A 77 -2.55 -15.79 1.77
C ASN A 77 -1.94 -14.86 2.83
N ARG A 78 -0.63 -14.91 3.07
CA ARG A 78 0.03 -13.99 4.02
C ARG A 78 -0.11 -12.53 3.60
N ILE A 79 0.15 -12.22 2.32
CA ILE A 79 0.02 -10.86 1.78
C ILE A 79 -1.43 -10.37 1.87
N GLN A 80 -2.39 -11.20 1.45
CA GLN A 80 -3.79 -10.84 1.49
C GLN A 80 -4.27 -10.59 2.92
N ASN A 81 -3.91 -11.46 3.87
CA ASN A 81 -4.22 -11.28 5.29
C ASN A 81 -3.60 -10.00 5.86
N PHE A 82 -2.36 -9.67 5.47
CA PHE A 82 -1.72 -8.42 5.86
C PHE A 82 -2.53 -7.20 5.37
N ALA A 83 -2.93 -7.20 4.09
CA ALA A 83 -3.69 -6.12 3.49
C ALA A 83 -5.09 -5.97 4.12
N VAL A 84 -5.81 -7.07 4.34
CA VAL A 84 -7.10 -7.08 5.03
C VAL A 84 -6.98 -6.49 6.43
N ASN A 85 -5.97 -6.90 7.20
CA ASN A 85 -5.75 -6.37 8.54
C ASN A 85 -5.38 -4.88 8.53
N ALA A 86 -4.68 -4.41 7.49
CA ALA A 86 -4.41 -2.99 7.33
C ALA A 86 -5.71 -2.19 7.07
N LEU A 87 -6.60 -2.69 6.21
CA LEU A 87 -7.91 -2.07 5.95
C LEU A 87 -8.80 -2.07 7.20
N ARG A 88 -8.84 -3.17 7.96
CA ARG A 88 -9.58 -3.25 9.22
C ARG A 88 -9.13 -2.19 10.23
N ARG A 89 -7.82 -1.94 10.33
CA ARG A 89 -7.27 -0.88 11.20
C ARG A 89 -7.69 0.52 10.77
N CYS A 90 -8.00 0.72 9.48
CA CYS A 90 -8.54 1.96 8.96
C CYS A 90 -10.07 2.07 9.10
N THR A 91 -10.73 1.06 9.67
CA THR A 91 -12.19 1.06 9.86
C THR A 91 -12.52 1.41 11.30
N THR A 92 -13.29 2.46 11.51
CA THR A 92 -13.78 2.89 12.83
C THR A 92 -15.25 3.26 12.72
N ASN A 93 -16.08 2.77 13.65
CA ASN A 93 -17.53 3.06 13.68
C ASN A 93 -18.27 2.77 12.35
N GLY A 94 -17.87 1.71 11.64
CA GLY A 94 -18.47 1.33 10.36
C GLY A 94 -18.13 2.27 9.19
N GLN A 95 -17.14 3.13 9.35
CA GLN A 95 -16.60 3.99 8.30
C GLN A 95 -15.12 3.68 8.08
N MET A 96 -14.66 3.76 6.84
CA MET A 96 -13.25 3.57 6.50
C MET A 96 -12.58 4.92 6.23
N ASP A 97 -11.51 5.20 6.97
CA ASP A 97 -10.73 6.43 6.85
C ASP A 97 -9.84 6.38 5.60
N GLU A 98 -10.12 7.27 4.64
CA GLU A 98 -9.41 7.33 3.36
C GLU A 98 -7.92 7.64 3.53
N HIS A 99 -7.57 8.53 4.47
CA HIS A 99 -6.18 8.92 4.70
C HIS A 99 -5.36 7.76 5.27
N CYS A 100 -5.94 7.03 6.22
CA CYS A 100 -5.38 5.78 6.75
C CYS A 100 -5.19 4.75 5.62
N VAL A 101 -6.18 4.58 4.73
CA VAL A 101 -6.04 3.66 3.61
C VAL A 101 -4.89 4.07 2.68
N LYS A 102 -4.78 5.36 2.32
CA LYS A 102 -3.67 5.88 1.52
C LYS A 102 -2.31 5.57 2.13
N ILE A 103 -2.16 5.77 3.44
CA ILE A 103 -0.94 5.40 4.18
C ILE A 103 -0.71 3.88 4.15
N SER A 104 -1.77 3.08 4.33
CA SER A 104 -1.69 1.61 4.36
C SER A 104 -1.23 1.00 3.04
N ILE A 105 -1.41 1.69 1.91
CA ILE A 105 -0.87 1.29 0.60
C ILE A 105 0.65 1.21 0.65
N GLY A 106 1.31 2.25 1.14
CA GLY A 106 2.77 2.30 1.25
C GLY A 106 3.31 1.13 2.09
N TYR A 107 2.72 0.92 3.27
CA TYR A 107 3.10 -0.18 4.16
C TYR A 107 2.88 -1.56 3.53
N THR A 108 1.76 -1.78 2.87
CA THR A 108 1.45 -3.07 2.23
C THR A 108 2.37 -3.35 1.07
N MET A 109 2.65 -2.36 0.22
CA MET A 109 3.60 -2.53 -0.90
C MET A 109 5.03 -2.80 -0.40
N ALA A 110 5.45 -2.16 0.70
CA ALA A 110 6.73 -2.43 1.34
C ALA A 110 6.81 -3.87 1.89
N TYR A 111 5.74 -4.34 2.53
CA TYR A 111 5.64 -5.72 3.02
C TYR A 111 5.75 -6.74 1.87
N ILE A 112 5.00 -6.54 0.78
CA ILE A 112 5.06 -7.42 -0.41
C ILE A 112 6.49 -7.46 -0.97
N HIS A 113 7.14 -6.31 -1.11
CA HIS A 113 8.51 -6.24 -1.62
C HIS A 113 9.49 -7.01 -0.72
N HIS A 114 9.34 -6.87 0.60
CA HIS A 114 10.15 -7.61 1.56
C HIS A 114 9.95 -9.13 1.43
N GLN A 115 8.71 -9.60 1.34
CA GLN A 115 8.41 -11.02 1.16
C GLN A 115 9.02 -11.59 -0.13
N LYS A 116 8.90 -10.87 -1.25
CA LYS A 116 9.54 -11.29 -2.53
C LYS A 116 11.05 -11.40 -2.41
N THR A 117 11.68 -10.51 -1.64
CA THR A 117 13.13 -10.56 -1.40
C THR A 117 13.52 -11.76 -0.55
N LEU A 118 12.68 -12.16 0.42
CA LEU A 118 12.92 -13.35 1.23
C LEU A 118 12.78 -14.64 0.40
N GLU A 119 11.77 -14.74 -0.46
CA GLU A 119 11.61 -15.91 -1.34
C GLU A 119 12.78 -16.06 -2.31
N ASN A 120 13.29 -14.98 -2.90
CA ASN A 120 14.43 -15.04 -3.82
C ASN A 120 15.77 -15.44 -3.14
N ARG A 121 15.83 -15.46 -1.81
CA ARG A 121 17.02 -15.87 -1.05
C ARG A 121 16.99 -17.33 -0.61
N LEU A 122 15.86 -18.01 -0.80
CA LEU A 122 15.64 -19.42 -0.51
C LEU A 122 15.80 -20.25 -1.80
#